data_AF-A0A150GHT1-F1
#
_entry.id   AF-A0A150GHT1-F1
#
_cell.length_a   1.000
_cell.length_b   1.000
_cell.length_c   1.000
_cell.angle_alpha   90.00
_cell.angle_beta   90.00
_cell.angle_gamma   90.00
#
_symmetry.space_group_name_H-M   'P 1'
#
loop_
_entity.id
_entity.type
_entity.pdbx_description
1 polymer ?
#
loop_
_entity_poly.entity_id
_entity_poly.type
_entity_poly.pdbx_seq_one_letter_code
_entity_poly.pdbx_strand_id
1 'polypeptide(L)'
;MGVCEGAAGVPAGFPDAGTRLEWLLGRGYTVDESAVHSAISAGNAAALELLLRRGLRPRQKTKLVAQAAGAGRLEVLRVLQEHAGPLNGAVAAVEAAGAWVAMYASAHGGLPVLAWAAEELGASVQSAGLMDLAAESGSLEKMAWLREQGCPWGGDTFKLAALGGCEAALEWLAEQGCPMPADGSPYRAAAGNNDFATLRCLARLGCPWGPASGPDAVFASCTRPGRPGPLPVLRLLVQLGCPVDWEAARQQAESLPADVREWLLAEAETEAEAGAAAWQGAPSSGAAAAAEAEAARRQQQQQPGAEMRRWLALETAGGTLVGLLLGALSCVWRMLWRAMSGRRGVVSDLRM
;
A
#
# COMPACT_ATOMS: atom_id res chain seq x y z
N MET A 1 -9.22 22.70 -27.17
CA MET A 1 -9.23 21.23 -27.27
C MET A 1 -9.63 20.88 -28.70
N GLY A 2 -8.80 20.16 -29.43
CA GLY A 2 -9.09 19.77 -30.82
C GLY A 2 -10.18 18.69 -30.89
N VAL A 3 -10.94 18.62 -31.98
CA VAL A 3 -12.04 17.63 -32.13
C VAL A 3 -11.51 16.18 -32.07
N CYS A 4 -10.34 15.93 -32.66
CA CYS A 4 -9.65 14.62 -32.59
C CYS A 4 -9.07 14.33 -31.19
N GLU A 5 -8.60 15.36 -30.47
CA GLU A 5 -8.11 15.24 -29.09
C GLU A 5 -9.25 14.79 -28.16
N GLY A 6 -10.43 15.43 -28.27
CA GLY A 6 -11.62 15.05 -27.51
C GLY A 6 -12.10 13.63 -27.82
N ALA A 7 -12.05 13.20 -29.09
CA ALA A 7 -12.41 11.84 -29.47
C ALA A 7 -11.40 10.79 -28.96
N ALA A 8 -10.10 11.10 -28.99
CA ALA A 8 -9.07 10.24 -28.43
C ALA A 8 -9.12 10.16 -26.90
N GLY A 9 -9.53 11.26 -26.24
CA GLY A 9 -9.68 11.36 -24.78
C GLY A 9 -10.93 10.69 -24.21
N VAL A 10 -11.75 10.03 -25.03
CA VAL A 10 -12.90 9.26 -24.54
C VAL A 10 -12.42 7.97 -23.88
N PRO A 11 -12.88 7.64 -22.66
CA PRO A 11 -12.49 6.40 -21.97
C PRO A 11 -12.74 5.14 -22.79
N ALA A 12 -11.91 4.12 -22.60
CA ALA A 12 -12.02 2.84 -23.32
C ALA A 12 -13.38 2.12 -23.16
N GLY A 13 -14.16 2.47 -22.14
CA GLY A 13 -15.53 1.95 -21.93
C GLY A 13 -16.56 2.41 -22.98
N PHE A 14 -16.19 3.34 -23.86
CA PHE A 14 -17.03 3.79 -24.97
C PHE A 14 -16.54 3.16 -26.28
N PRO A 15 -17.23 2.11 -26.78
CA PRO A 15 -16.75 1.29 -27.89
C PRO A 15 -16.66 2.05 -29.23
N ASP A 16 -17.32 3.19 -29.37
CA ASP A 16 -17.36 3.98 -30.61
C ASP A 16 -16.22 5.00 -30.73
N ALA A 17 -15.41 5.19 -29.68
CA ALA A 17 -14.37 6.22 -29.66
C ALA A 17 -13.33 6.05 -30.79
N GLY A 18 -12.90 4.80 -31.04
CA GLY A 18 -12.00 4.46 -32.14
C GLY A 18 -12.63 4.78 -33.50
N THR A 19 -13.84 4.28 -33.76
CA THR A 19 -14.58 4.51 -35.01
C THR A 19 -14.89 5.98 -35.24
N ARG A 20 -15.21 6.74 -34.19
CA ARG A 20 -15.45 8.19 -34.26
C ARG A 20 -14.18 8.93 -34.64
N LEU A 21 -13.04 8.58 -34.04
CA LEU A 21 -11.75 9.16 -34.39
C LEU A 21 -11.38 8.83 -35.85
N GLU A 22 -11.60 7.58 -36.26
CA GLU A 22 -11.38 7.10 -37.63
C GLU A 22 -12.23 7.88 -38.65
N TRP A 23 -13.51 8.09 -38.33
CA TRP A 23 -14.45 8.88 -39.12
C TRP A 23 -14.03 10.35 -39.23
N LEU A 24 -13.60 10.98 -38.13
CA LEU A 24 -13.10 12.35 -38.12
C LEU A 24 -11.86 12.49 -39.01
N LEU A 25 -10.92 11.54 -38.92
CA LEU A 25 -9.71 11.56 -39.75
C LEU A 25 -10.02 11.35 -41.23
N GLY A 26 -11.02 10.52 -41.55
CA GLY A 26 -11.52 10.35 -42.94
C GLY A 26 -12.11 11.63 -43.54
N ARG A 27 -12.49 12.60 -42.71
CA ARG A 27 -13.02 13.92 -43.12
C ARG A 27 -11.93 15.01 -43.20
N GLY A 28 -10.67 14.67 -42.97
CA GLY A 28 -9.54 15.60 -43.06
C GLY A 28 -9.32 16.45 -41.81
N TYR A 29 -9.91 16.09 -40.66
CA TYR A 29 -9.60 16.75 -39.41
C TYR A 29 -8.14 16.51 -39.02
N THR A 30 -7.42 17.57 -38.69
CA THR A 30 -6.02 17.49 -38.28
C THR A 30 -5.89 16.83 -36.92
N VAL A 31 -4.83 16.05 -36.76
CA VAL A 31 -4.46 15.42 -35.49
C VAL A 31 -3.01 15.71 -35.18
N ASP A 32 -2.74 16.02 -33.93
CA ASP A 32 -1.40 16.24 -33.41
C ASP A 32 -1.14 15.26 -32.25
N GLU A 33 0.03 15.41 -31.63
CA GLU A 33 0.47 14.55 -30.54
C GLU A 33 -0.37 14.70 -29.25
N SER A 34 -1.18 15.77 -29.11
CA SER A 34 -2.08 15.92 -27.95
C SER A 34 -3.15 14.83 -27.92
N ALA A 35 -3.57 14.34 -29.10
CA ALA A 35 -4.48 13.20 -29.21
C ALA A 35 -3.83 11.91 -28.70
N VAL A 36 -2.52 11.73 -28.90
CA VAL A 36 -1.77 10.58 -28.36
C VAL A 36 -1.75 10.63 -26.83
N HIS A 37 -1.46 11.79 -26.25
CA HIS A 37 -1.50 11.99 -24.80
C HIS A 37 -2.90 11.70 -24.23
N SER A 38 -3.94 12.20 -24.92
CA SER A 38 -5.34 12.01 -24.51
C SER A 38 -5.76 10.54 -24.57
N ALA A 39 -5.39 9.81 -25.62
CA ALA A 39 -5.66 8.37 -25.73
C ALA A 39 -5.01 7.56 -24.60
N ILE A 40 -3.74 7.86 -24.27
CA ILE A 40 -3.02 7.19 -23.18
C ILE A 40 -3.69 7.49 -21.84
N SER A 41 -3.99 8.76 -21.57
CA SER A 41 -4.62 9.20 -20.32
C SER A 41 -6.02 8.58 -20.14
N ALA A 42 -6.78 8.48 -21.23
CA ALA A 42 -8.11 7.87 -21.25
C ALA A 42 -8.09 6.33 -21.22
N GLY A 43 -6.92 5.71 -21.44
CA GLY A 43 -6.79 4.25 -21.56
C GLY A 43 -7.28 3.69 -22.90
N ASN A 44 -7.48 4.54 -23.92
CA ASN A 44 -8.06 4.16 -25.20
C ASN A 44 -7.00 3.56 -26.14
N ALA A 45 -6.75 2.26 -25.98
CA ALA A 45 -5.74 1.53 -26.75
C ALA A 45 -6.02 1.54 -28.27
N ALA A 46 -7.28 1.43 -28.69
CA ALA A 46 -7.66 1.44 -30.11
C ALA A 46 -7.38 2.79 -30.77
N ALA A 47 -7.76 3.89 -30.12
CA ALA A 47 -7.43 5.24 -30.59
C ALA A 47 -5.91 5.44 -30.64
N LEU A 48 -5.19 4.98 -29.61
CA LEU A 48 -3.73 5.08 -29.59
C LEU A 48 -3.09 4.31 -30.75
N GLU A 49 -3.47 3.06 -30.98
CA GLU A 49 -2.93 2.22 -32.06
C GLU A 49 -3.11 2.90 -33.42
N LEU A 50 -4.32 3.40 -33.67
CA LEU A 50 -4.67 4.13 -34.88
C LEU A 50 -3.77 5.36 -35.09
N LEU A 51 -3.49 6.12 -34.02
CA LEU A 51 -2.63 7.31 -34.08
C LEU A 51 -1.16 6.92 -34.33
N LEU A 52 -0.66 5.87 -33.68
CA LEU A 52 0.72 5.40 -33.86
C LEU A 52 0.96 4.82 -35.25
N ARG A 53 -0.01 4.10 -35.83
CA ARG A 53 0.07 3.60 -37.23
C ARG A 53 0.14 4.73 -38.26
N ARG A 54 -0.42 5.91 -37.94
CA ARG A 54 -0.30 7.13 -38.77
C ARG A 54 1.02 7.88 -38.61
N GLY A 55 1.96 7.35 -37.80
CA GLY A 55 3.28 7.94 -37.61
C GLY A 55 3.37 8.98 -36.50
N LEU A 56 2.28 9.26 -35.77
CA LEU A 56 2.36 10.08 -34.57
C LEU A 56 3.14 9.34 -33.48
N ARG A 57 3.96 10.06 -32.73
CA ARG A 57 4.76 9.48 -31.64
C ARG A 57 4.55 10.28 -30.37
N PRO A 58 4.54 9.63 -29.19
CA PRO A 58 4.36 10.32 -27.93
C PRO A 58 5.58 11.19 -27.61
N ARG A 59 5.37 12.51 -27.42
CA ARG A 59 6.36 13.34 -26.71
C ARG A 59 6.44 12.90 -25.25
N GLN A 60 7.65 12.89 -24.69
CA GLN A 60 7.89 12.46 -23.30
C GLN A 60 7.35 11.04 -23.00
N LYS A 61 7.58 10.09 -23.92
CA LYS A 61 7.14 8.68 -23.83
C LYS A 61 7.32 8.10 -22.43
N THR A 62 8.48 8.32 -21.83
CA THR A 62 8.85 7.93 -20.47
C THR A 62 7.75 8.30 -19.46
N LYS A 63 7.36 9.58 -19.38
CA LYS A 63 6.31 10.06 -18.46
C LYS A 63 4.95 9.43 -18.73
N LEU A 64 4.61 9.22 -20.00
CA LEU A 64 3.35 8.62 -20.42
C LEU A 64 3.28 7.11 -20.09
N VAL A 65 4.39 6.40 -20.21
CA VAL A 65 4.50 4.99 -19.78
C VAL A 65 4.28 4.88 -18.27
N ALA A 66 4.95 5.73 -17.48
CA ALA A 66 4.77 5.78 -16.03
C ALA A 66 3.30 6.04 -15.64
N GLN A 67 2.64 6.99 -16.32
CA GLN A 67 1.22 7.27 -16.12
C GLN A 67 0.34 6.06 -16.48
N ALA A 68 0.56 5.44 -17.64
CA ALA A 68 -0.22 4.28 -18.08
C ALA A 68 -0.03 3.08 -17.13
N ALA A 69 1.20 2.84 -16.66
CA ALA A 69 1.51 1.81 -15.68
C ALA A 69 0.84 2.08 -14.33
N GLY A 70 0.97 3.30 -13.80
CA GLY A 70 0.30 3.72 -12.57
C GLY A 70 -1.22 3.72 -12.67
N ALA A 71 -1.80 3.87 -13.87
CA ALA A 71 -3.24 3.76 -14.10
C ALA A 71 -3.71 2.35 -14.48
N GLY A 72 -2.82 1.33 -14.47
CA GLY A 72 -3.16 -0.05 -14.79
C GLY A 72 -3.59 -0.28 -16.25
N ARG A 73 -3.18 0.58 -17.19
CA ARG A 73 -3.61 0.53 -18.60
C ARG A 73 -2.77 -0.45 -19.42
N LEU A 74 -2.95 -1.75 -19.17
CA LEU A 74 -2.16 -2.82 -19.80
C LEU A 74 -2.18 -2.77 -21.33
N GLU A 75 -3.36 -2.64 -21.95
CA GLU A 75 -3.48 -2.62 -23.41
C GLU A 75 -2.81 -1.39 -24.05
N VAL A 76 -2.85 -0.24 -23.38
CA VAL A 76 -2.12 0.95 -23.81
C VAL A 76 -0.61 0.71 -23.79
N LEU A 77 -0.08 0.06 -22.74
CA LEU A 77 1.34 -0.27 -22.63
C LEU A 77 1.78 -1.26 -23.71
N ARG A 78 0.95 -2.26 -24.03
CA ARG A 78 1.20 -3.22 -25.13
C ARG A 78 1.27 -2.51 -26.48
N VAL A 79 0.29 -1.65 -26.78
CA VAL A 79 0.28 -0.85 -28.02
C VAL A 79 1.52 0.06 -28.11
N LEU A 80 1.95 0.67 -27.00
CA LEU A 80 3.18 1.48 -26.97
C LEU A 80 4.44 0.64 -27.21
N GLN A 81 4.54 -0.56 -26.61
CA GLN A 81 5.67 -1.46 -26.80
C GLN A 81 5.78 -1.92 -28.26
N GLU A 82 4.65 -2.28 -28.87
CA GLU A 82 4.59 -2.78 -30.25
C GLU A 82 4.85 -1.69 -31.29
N HIS A 83 4.18 -0.54 -31.18
CA HIS A 83 4.17 0.48 -32.23
C HIS A 83 5.11 1.67 -31.98
N ALA A 84 5.54 1.88 -30.73
CA ALA A 84 6.46 2.96 -30.36
C ALA A 84 7.80 2.46 -29.80
N GLY A 85 8.06 1.14 -29.84
CA GLY A 85 9.31 0.50 -29.39
C GLY A 85 9.40 0.29 -27.87
N PRO A 86 10.59 -0.07 -27.34
CA PRO A 86 10.78 -0.41 -25.93
C PRO A 86 10.28 0.66 -24.96
N LEU A 87 9.66 0.24 -23.85
CA LEU A 87 9.08 1.14 -22.85
C LEU A 87 10.11 1.86 -21.94
N ASN A 88 11.42 1.67 -22.15
CA ASN A 88 12.44 2.44 -21.43
C ASN A 88 12.49 3.92 -21.89
N GLY A 89 13.03 4.77 -21.02
CA GLY A 89 13.53 6.09 -21.43
C GLY A 89 14.80 5.96 -22.28
N ALA A 90 15.56 7.05 -22.43
CA ALA A 90 16.83 7.09 -23.19
C ALA A 90 17.97 6.18 -22.63
N VAL A 91 17.66 5.27 -21.70
CA VAL A 91 18.60 4.33 -21.09
C VAL A 91 18.37 2.97 -21.73
N ALA A 92 19.34 2.50 -22.52
CA ALA A 92 19.21 1.38 -23.45
C ALA A 92 19.08 -0.03 -22.82
N ALA A 93 19.06 -0.15 -21.49
CA ALA A 93 18.93 -1.46 -20.83
C ALA A 93 17.46 -1.91 -20.79
N VAL A 94 17.17 -3.09 -21.34
CA VAL A 94 15.83 -3.72 -21.34
C VAL A 94 15.36 -4.03 -19.92
N GLU A 95 16.28 -4.44 -19.04
CA GLU A 95 16.01 -4.71 -17.61
C GLU A 95 15.47 -3.48 -16.86
N ALA A 96 15.84 -2.26 -17.29
CA ALA A 96 15.37 -1.02 -16.67
C ALA A 96 13.92 -0.67 -17.05
N ALA A 97 13.44 -1.10 -18.23
CA ALA A 97 12.06 -0.84 -18.65
C ALA A 97 11.06 -1.61 -17.80
N GLY A 98 11.30 -2.92 -17.64
CA GLY A 98 10.47 -3.80 -16.83
C GLY A 98 10.44 -3.37 -15.37
N ALA A 99 11.61 -3.08 -14.78
CA ALA A 99 11.71 -2.62 -13.40
C ALA A 99 10.89 -1.35 -13.16
N TRP A 100 10.95 -0.38 -14.08
CA TRP A 100 10.22 0.87 -13.92
C TRP A 100 8.70 0.70 -14.04
N VAL A 101 8.23 -0.05 -15.02
CA VAL A 101 6.81 -0.38 -15.17
C VAL A 101 6.31 -1.14 -13.93
N ALA A 102 7.09 -2.09 -13.42
CA ALA A 102 6.77 -2.83 -12.20
C ALA A 102 6.68 -1.93 -10.97
N MET A 103 7.59 -0.97 -10.79
CA MET A 103 7.54 0.00 -9.69
C MET A 103 6.24 0.82 -9.70
N TYR A 104 5.85 1.38 -10.86
CA TYR A 104 4.63 2.19 -10.97
C TYR A 104 3.36 1.33 -10.84
N ALA A 105 3.38 0.12 -11.39
CA ALA A 105 2.29 -0.83 -11.22
C ALA A 105 2.13 -1.25 -9.75
N SER A 106 3.24 -1.41 -9.02
CA SER A 106 3.22 -1.73 -7.59
C SER A 106 2.67 -0.57 -6.76
N ALA A 107 3.11 0.66 -7.02
CA ALA A 107 2.70 1.83 -6.23
C ALA A 107 1.25 2.27 -6.48
N HIS A 108 0.80 2.27 -7.73
CA HIS A 108 -0.49 2.90 -8.11
C HIS A 108 -1.33 2.06 -9.06
N GLY A 109 -0.68 1.24 -9.89
CA GLY A 109 -1.36 0.43 -10.89
C GLY A 109 -1.99 -0.85 -10.34
N GLY A 110 -2.35 -1.72 -11.28
CA GLY A 110 -2.99 -3.01 -11.01
C GLY A 110 -2.07 -4.19 -11.19
N LEU A 111 -2.41 -5.30 -10.53
CA LEU A 111 -1.73 -6.58 -10.64
C LEU A 111 -1.48 -7.04 -12.10
N PRO A 112 -2.39 -6.86 -13.08
CA PRO A 112 -2.13 -7.28 -14.46
C PRO A 112 -0.92 -6.60 -15.11
N VAL A 113 -0.66 -5.33 -14.81
CA VAL A 113 0.51 -4.62 -15.34
C VAL A 113 1.78 -5.08 -14.65
N LEU A 114 1.72 -5.31 -13.33
CA LEU A 114 2.86 -5.82 -12.56
C LEU A 114 3.27 -7.22 -13.04
N ALA A 115 2.31 -8.13 -13.21
CA ALA A 115 2.54 -9.47 -13.73
C ALA A 115 3.09 -9.43 -15.16
N TRP A 116 2.50 -8.61 -16.03
CA TRP A 116 2.99 -8.42 -17.40
C TRP A 116 4.43 -7.88 -17.44
N ALA A 117 4.78 -6.94 -16.56
CA ALA A 117 6.14 -6.43 -16.47
C ALA A 117 7.15 -7.52 -16.05
N ALA A 118 6.76 -8.41 -15.15
CA ALA A 118 7.61 -9.53 -14.72
C ALA A 118 7.80 -10.56 -15.83
N GLU A 119 6.69 -10.98 -16.46
CA GLU A 119 6.66 -12.09 -17.41
C GLU A 119 7.20 -11.70 -18.80
N GLU A 120 6.81 -10.54 -19.31
CA GLU A 120 7.09 -10.13 -20.70
C GLU A 120 8.22 -9.11 -20.81
N LEU A 121 8.44 -8.29 -19.76
CA LEU A 121 9.54 -7.30 -19.74
C LEU A 121 10.74 -7.75 -18.90
N GLY A 122 10.67 -8.92 -18.27
CA GLY A 122 11.76 -9.47 -17.45
C GLY A 122 12.05 -8.68 -16.17
N ALA A 123 11.05 -7.97 -15.62
CA ALA A 123 11.22 -7.23 -14.37
C ALA A 123 11.51 -8.18 -13.19
N SER A 124 12.58 -7.92 -12.44
CA SER A 124 12.81 -8.65 -11.19
C SER A 124 11.78 -8.24 -10.14
N VAL A 125 10.96 -9.20 -9.72
CA VAL A 125 9.92 -9.00 -8.69
C VAL A 125 10.35 -9.41 -7.28
N GLN A 126 11.58 -9.92 -7.13
CA GLN A 126 12.17 -10.28 -5.84
C GLN A 126 12.82 -9.06 -5.16
N SER A 127 12.11 -7.94 -5.14
CA SER A 127 12.60 -6.66 -4.62
C SER A 127 11.76 -6.21 -3.44
N ALA A 128 12.39 -6.07 -2.26
CA ALA A 128 11.75 -5.53 -1.07
C ALA A 128 11.03 -4.19 -1.33
N GLY A 129 11.61 -3.34 -2.20
CA GLY A 129 11.00 -2.07 -2.58
C GLY A 129 9.66 -2.23 -3.33
N LEU A 130 9.47 -3.31 -4.09
CA LEU A 130 8.17 -3.57 -4.72
C LEU A 130 7.12 -3.98 -3.68
N MET A 131 7.51 -4.74 -2.66
CA MET A 131 6.64 -5.07 -1.53
C MET A 131 6.23 -3.83 -0.74
N ASP A 132 7.19 -2.95 -0.47
CA ASP A 132 6.98 -1.67 0.20
C ASP A 132 5.98 -0.78 -0.55
N LEU A 133 6.14 -0.64 -1.87
CA LEU A 133 5.20 0.10 -2.72
C LEU A 133 3.80 -0.54 -2.78
N ALA A 134 3.73 -1.88 -2.82
CA ALA A 134 2.45 -2.58 -2.81
C ALA A 134 1.72 -2.38 -1.47
N ALA A 135 2.46 -2.42 -0.36
CA ALA A 135 1.96 -2.16 0.98
C ALA A 135 1.47 -0.72 1.13
N GLU A 136 2.25 0.27 0.69
CA GLU A 136 1.83 1.68 0.68
C GLU A 136 0.55 1.90 -0.13
N SER A 137 0.38 1.17 -1.24
CA SER A 137 -0.84 1.24 -2.05
C SER A 137 -2.07 0.59 -1.40
N GLY A 138 -1.89 -0.17 -0.30
CA GLY A 138 -2.95 -0.92 0.38
C GLY A 138 -3.49 -2.12 -0.40
N SER A 139 -2.87 -2.49 -1.51
CA SER A 139 -3.37 -3.56 -2.38
C SER A 139 -2.88 -4.94 -1.94
N LEU A 140 -3.75 -5.63 -1.21
CA LEU A 140 -3.52 -7.00 -0.75
C LEU A 140 -3.20 -7.96 -1.91
N GLU A 141 -3.89 -7.81 -3.04
CA GLU A 141 -3.70 -8.65 -4.24
C GLU A 141 -2.26 -8.56 -4.78
N LYS A 142 -1.69 -7.35 -4.84
CA LYS A 142 -0.30 -7.15 -5.28
C LYS A 142 0.70 -7.72 -4.29
N MET A 143 0.49 -7.50 -2.99
CA MET A 143 1.37 -8.06 -1.95
C MET A 143 1.35 -9.59 -1.93
N ALA A 144 0.16 -10.19 -2.00
CA ALA A 144 0.00 -11.64 -2.04
C ALA A 144 0.70 -12.25 -3.25
N TRP A 145 0.49 -11.67 -4.44
CA TRP A 145 1.18 -12.13 -5.65
C TRP A 145 2.70 -11.97 -5.54
N LEU A 146 3.22 -10.83 -5.06
CA LEU A 146 4.66 -10.63 -4.87
C LEU A 146 5.24 -11.66 -3.88
N ARG A 147 4.51 -12.01 -2.82
CA ARG A 147 4.94 -13.04 -1.86
C ARG A 147 4.97 -14.43 -2.50
N GLU A 148 4.01 -14.77 -3.35
CA GLU A 148 4.04 -16.02 -4.13
C GLU A 148 5.26 -16.09 -5.07
N GLN A 149 5.73 -14.94 -5.58
CA GLN A 149 6.95 -14.84 -6.39
C GLN A 149 8.25 -14.85 -5.55
N GLY A 150 8.16 -15.02 -4.22
CA GLY A 150 9.32 -15.05 -3.33
C GLY A 150 9.88 -13.67 -2.97
N CYS A 151 9.12 -12.60 -3.17
CA CYS A 151 9.55 -11.25 -2.79
C CYS A 151 9.75 -11.14 -1.27
N PRO A 152 10.91 -10.66 -0.79
CA PRO A 152 11.13 -10.46 0.64
C PRO A 152 10.30 -9.30 1.18
N TRP A 153 10.10 -9.28 2.50
CA TRP A 153 9.63 -8.09 3.20
C TRP A 153 10.72 -7.01 3.16
N GLY A 154 10.30 -5.76 2.99
CA GLY A 154 11.14 -4.59 3.25
C GLY A 154 11.15 -4.23 4.74
N GLY A 155 12.12 -3.42 5.13
CA GLY A 155 12.23 -2.92 6.51
C GLY A 155 11.09 -1.98 6.90
N ASP A 156 10.45 -1.34 5.91
CA ASP A 156 9.37 -0.38 6.10
C ASP A 156 7.99 -0.94 5.68
N THR A 157 7.88 -2.19 5.21
CA THR A 157 6.64 -2.73 4.61
C THR A 157 5.42 -2.54 5.51
N PHE A 158 5.52 -2.90 6.80
CA PHE A 158 4.41 -2.78 7.75
C PHE A 158 4.03 -1.33 8.04
N LYS A 159 5.02 -0.45 8.15
CA LYS A 159 4.81 1.00 8.33
C LYS A 159 4.16 1.62 7.10
N LEU A 160 4.56 1.21 5.90
CA LEU A 160 3.98 1.70 4.64
C LEU A 160 2.53 1.22 4.46
N ALA A 161 2.20 -0.01 4.87
CA ALA A 161 0.80 -0.44 4.95
C ALA A 161 -0.03 0.43 5.90
N ALA A 162 0.54 0.82 7.05
CA ALA A 162 -0.11 1.75 7.97
C ALA A 162 -0.25 3.17 7.39
N LEU A 163 0.75 3.63 6.61
CA LEU A 163 0.66 4.89 5.87
C LEU A 163 -0.44 4.87 4.81
N GLY A 164 -0.61 3.74 4.11
CA GLY A 164 -1.65 3.52 3.12
C GLY A 164 -3.06 3.40 3.70
N GLY A 165 -3.20 3.21 5.02
CA GLY A 165 -4.47 3.20 5.73
C GLY A 165 -5.35 1.96 5.47
N CYS A 166 -4.76 0.84 5.04
CA CYS A 166 -5.50 -0.36 4.69
C CYS A 166 -5.44 -1.41 5.82
N GLU A 167 -6.52 -1.54 6.60
CA GLU A 167 -6.60 -2.50 7.71
C GLU A 167 -6.39 -3.95 7.24
N ALA A 168 -7.00 -4.34 6.12
CA ALA A 168 -6.86 -5.68 5.56
C ALA A 168 -5.41 -6.01 5.16
N ALA A 169 -4.66 -5.01 4.69
CA ALA A 169 -3.24 -5.16 4.39
C ALA A 169 -2.42 -5.40 5.67
N LEU A 170 -2.70 -4.66 6.74
CA LEU A 170 -2.01 -4.81 8.03
C LEU A 170 -2.30 -6.14 8.70
N GLU A 171 -3.56 -6.56 8.71
CA GLU A 171 -3.98 -7.87 9.23
C GLU A 171 -3.26 -9.00 8.50
N TRP A 172 -3.30 -8.96 7.16
CA TRP A 172 -2.61 -9.95 6.36
C TRP A 172 -1.10 -9.95 6.57
N LEU A 173 -0.46 -8.78 6.66
CA LEU A 173 0.98 -8.71 6.94
C LEU A 173 1.32 -9.32 8.31
N ALA A 174 0.51 -9.07 9.33
CA ALA A 174 0.69 -9.67 10.65
C ALA A 174 0.51 -11.21 10.61
N GLU A 175 -0.51 -11.71 9.91
CA GLU A 175 -0.76 -13.13 9.71
C GLU A 175 0.39 -13.84 8.97
N GLN A 176 0.97 -13.17 7.96
CA GLN A 176 2.11 -13.69 7.21
C GLN A 176 3.46 -13.54 7.95
N GLY A 177 3.46 -13.03 9.18
CA GLY A 177 4.65 -12.88 10.00
C GLY A 177 5.60 -11.77 9.52
N CYS A 178 5.07 -10.73 8.87
CA CYS A 178 5.85 -9.53 8.57
C CYS A 178 6.30 -8.87 9.88
N PRO A 179 7.59 -8.56 10.05
CA PRO A 179 8.08 -7.88 11.26
C PRO A 179 7.41 -6.52 11.45
N MET A 180 6.89 -6.29 12.66
CA MET A 180 6.38 -4.99 13.08
C MET A 180 7.55 -4.12 13.58
N PRO A 181 7.70 -2.86 13.13
CA PRO A 181 8.70 -1.95 13.65
C PRO A 181 8.53 -1.73 15.15
N ALA A 182 9.61 -1.86 15.90
CA ALA A 182 9.60 -1.67 17.36
C ALA A 182 9.56 -0.18 17.76
N ASP A 183 9.74 0.75 16.83
CA ASP A 183 9.92 2.18 17.08
C ASP A 183 8.63 2.99 17.11
N GLY A 184 7.47 2.35 16.91
CA GLY A 184 6.17 3.04 16.85
C GLY A 184 5.91 3.80 15.54
N SER A 185 6.76 3.66 14.53
CA SER A 185 6.57 4.34 13.23
C SER A 185 5.23 4.08 12.54
N PRO A 186 4.59 2.88 12.63
CA PRO A 186 3.26 2.68 12.04
C PRO A 186 2.19 3.57 12.67
N TYR A 187 2.20 3.76 13.99
CA TYR A 187 1.26 4.67 14.66
C TYR A 187 1.52 6.13 14.29
N ARG A 188 2.78 6.56 14.16
CA ARG A 188 3.10 7.93 13.71
C ARG A 188 2.56 8.20 12.30
N ALA A 189 2.66 7.23 11.39
CA ALA A 189 2.11 7.33 10.04
C ALA A 189 0.58 7.47 10.08
N ALA A 190 -0.12 6.59 10.79
CA ALA A 190 -1.57 6.63 10.91
C ALA A 190 -2.08 7.91 11.61
N ALA A 191 -1.40 8.35 12.67
CA ALA A 191 -1.74 9.58 13.39
C ALA A 191 -1.55 10.82 12.51
N GLY A 192 -0.47 10.88 11.71
CA GLY A 192 -0.23 11.97 10.76
C GLY A 192 -1.32 12.11 9.69
N ASN A 193 -1.97 10.99 9.32
CA ASN A 193 -3.09 10.95 8.39
C ASN A 193 -4.47 11.13 9.06
N ASN A 194 -4.51 11.24 10.39
CA ASN A 194 -5.75 11.20 11.19
C ASN A 194 -6.59 9.94 10.94
N ASP A 195 -5.92 8.82 10.68
CA ASP A 195 -6.58 7.55 10.37
C ASP A 195 -6.90 6.77 11.66
N PHE A 196 -8.09 7.02 12.19
CA PHE A 196 -8.59 6.36 13.40
C PHE A 196 -8.76 4.84 13.24
N ALA A 197 -9.11 4.37 12.03
CA ALA A 197 -9.34 2.96 11.77
C ALA A 197 -8.01 2.20 11.83
N THR A 198 -7.00 2.71 11.14
CA THR A 198 -5.65 2.16 11.18
C THR A 198 -5.04 2.21 12.59
N LEU A 199 -5.22 3.30 13.35
CA LEU A 199 -4.75 3.37 14.74
C LEU A 199 -5.35 2.26 15.62
N ARG A 200 -6.66 2.00 15.49
CA ARG A 200 -7.33 0.91 16.21
C ARG A 200 -6.85 -0.47 15.75
N CYS A 201 -6.65 -0.63 14.45
CA CYS A 201 -6.12 -1.86 13.87
C CYS A 201 -4.72 -2.19 14.42
N LEU A 202 -3.80 -1.22 14.40
CA LEU A 202 -2.45 -1.37 14.95
C LEU A 202 -2.46 -1.79 16.43
N ALA A 203 -3.32 -1.17 17.24
CA ALA A 203 -3.47 -1.51 18.65
C ALA A 203 -4.00 -2.95 18.84
N ARG A 204 -5.00 -3.35 18.05
CA ARG A 204 -5.55 -4.72 18.07
C ARG A 204 -4.52 -5.77 17.65
N LEU A 205 -3.66 -5.45 16.68
CA LEU A 205 -2.58 -6.33 16.22
C LEU A 205 -1.40 -6.39 17.21
N GLY A 206 -1.41 -5.57 18.26
CA GLY A 206 -0.32 -5.51 19.24
C GLY A 206 0.95 -4.88 18.67
N CYS A 207 0.82 -3.96 17.70
CA CYS A 207 1.98 -3.25 17.16
C CYS A 207 2.69 -2.48 18.29
N PRO A 208 4.03 -2.55 18.40
CA PRO A 208 4.77 -1.85 19.43
C PRO A 208 4.62 -0.32 19.32
N TRP A 209 4.43 0.34 20.45
CA TRP A 209 4.37 1.81 20.54
C TRP A 209 5.75 2.48 20.42
N GLY A 210 6.83 1.73 20.63
CA GLY A 210 8.18 2.28 20.71
C GLY A 210 8.47 3.01 22.02
N PRO A 211 9.39 3.99 22.01
CA PRO A 211 9.78 4.68 23.22
C PRO A 211 8.60 5.49 23.77
N ALA A 212 8.49 5.54 25.10
CA ALA A 212 7.43 6.29 25.78
C ALA A 212 7.67 7.81 25.79
N SER A 213 8.91 8.24 25.59
CA SER A 213 9.33 9.63 25.63
C SER A 213 10.38 9.93 24.57
N GLY A 214 10.73 11.22 24.43
CA GLY A 214 11.67 11.70 23.42
C GLY A 214 11.00 12.02 22.08
N PRO A 215 11.79 12.54 21.11
CA PRO A 215 11.23 13.03 19.85
C PRO A 215 10.52 11.94 19.05
N ASP A 216 10.96 10.68 19.14
CA ASP A 216 10.41 9.59 18.33
C ASP A 216 9.21 8.89 18.98
N ALA A 217 8.85 9.23 20.23
CA ALA A 217 7.64 8.71 20.86
C ALA A 217 6.39 9.12 20.07
N VAL A 218 5.46 8.18 19.92
CA VAL A 218 4.23 8.37 19.12
C VAL A 218 3.45 9.59 19.59
N PHE A 219 3.19 9.68 20.90
CA PHE A 219 2.46 10.81 21.46
C PHE A 219 3.20 12.15 21.27
N ALA A 220 4.49 12.19 21.63
CA ALA A 220 5.32 13.39 21.51
C ALA A 220 5.41 13.90 20.05
N SER A 221 5.42 12.99 19.08
CA SER A 221 5.42 13.35 17.65
C SER A 221 4.12 14.08 17.23
N CYS A 222 3.01 13.77 17.89
CA CYS A 222 1.71 14.40 17.64
C CYS A 222 1.53 15.72 18.42
N THR A 223 2.38 16.02 19.39
CA THR A 223 2.35 17.27 20.17
C THR A 223 3.52 18.20 19.85
N ARG A 224 4.21 17.99 18.71
CA ARG A 224 5.30 18.89 18.29
C ARG A 224 4.77 20.28 17.92
N PRO A 225 5.46 21.36 18.34
CA PRO A 225 5.10 22.71 17.93
C PRO A 225 5.09 22.88 16.41
N GLY A 226 4.11 23.61 15.88
CA GLY A 226 3.99 23.97 14.46
C GLY A 226 3.04 23.10 13.63
N ARG A 227 2.88 21.81 13.95
CA ARG A 227 1.85 20.92 13.38
C ARG A 227 1.37 19.88 14.40
N PRO A 228 0.69 20.30 15.48
CA PRO A 228 0.11 19.35 16.40
C PRO A 228 -1.00 18.55 15.72
N GLY A 229 -1.08 17.26 16.06
CA GLY A 229 -2.19 16.40 15.70
C GLY A 229 -3.49 16.92 16.31
N PRO A 230 -4.64 16.70 15.67
CA PRO A 230 -5.91 17.17 16.18
C PRO A 230 -6.26 16.43 17.47
N LEU A 231 -6.95 17.13 18.39
CA LEU A 231 -7.34 16.61 19.70
C LEU A 231 -7.99 15.21 19.67
N PRO A 232 -8.87 14.85 18.70
CA PRO A 232 -9.42 13.51 18.61
C PRO A 232 -8.37 12.40 18.43
N VAL A 233 -7.28 12.66 17.70
CA VAL A 233 -6.19 11.68 17.51
C VAL A 233 -5.44 11.49 18.82
N LEU A 234 -5.11 12.58 19.51
CA LEU A 234 -4.42 12.52 20.81
C LEU A 234 -5.24 11.73 21.85
N ARG A 235 -6.54 11.99 21.92
CA ARG A 235 -7.48 11.24 22.79
C ARG A 235 -7.51 9.76 22.43
N LEU A 236 -7.58 9.44 21.13
CA LEU A 236 -7.58 8.04 20.70
C LEU A 236 -6.27 7.34 21.09
N LEU A 237 -5.11 8.00 20.92
CA LEU A 237 -3.82 7.41 21.30
C LEU A 237 -3.79 7.05 22.80
N VAL A 238 -4.23 7.96 23.68
CA VAL A 238 -4.33 7.70 25.12
C VAL A 238 -5.32 6.55 25.39
N GLN A 239 -6.50 6.56 24.75
CA GLN A 239 -7.50 5.51 24.90
C GLN A 239 -6.98 4.11 24.50
N LEU A 240 -6.11 4.03 23.49
CA LEU A 240 -5.50 2.78 23.03
C LEU A 240 -4.30 2.35 23.88
N GLY A 241 -3.94 3.12 24.92
CA GLY A 241 -2.83 2.82 25.81
C GLY A 241 -1.46 3.22 25.26
N CYS A 242 -1.40 4.25 24.41
CA CYS A 242 -0.13 4.85 24.01
C CYS A 242 0.63 5.31 25.27
N PRO A 243 1.90 4.91 25.46
CA PRO A 243 2.73 5.46 26.51
C PRO A 243 2.91 6.97 26.32
N VAL A 244 2.70 7.73 27.40
CA VAL A 244 2.82 9.20 27.41
C VAL A 244 3.73 9.63 28.55
N ASP A 245 4.71 10.46 28.21
CA ASP A 245 5.46 11.26 29.18
C ASP A 245 4.66 12.53 29.48
N TRP A 246 3.80 12.46 30.52
CA TRP A 246 2.91 13.54 30.89
C TRP A 246 3.66 14.79 31.39
N GLU A 247 4.86 14.64 31.94
CA GLU A 247 5.69 15.76 32.36
C GLU A 247 6.23 16.52 31.13
N ALA A 248 6.80 15.81 30.17
CA ALA A 248 7.27 16.41 28.92
C ALA A 248 6.10 17.02 28.11
N ALA A 249 4.95 16.33 28.05
CA ALA A 249 3.75 16.85 27.38
C ALA A 249 3.26 18.15 28.02
N ARG A 250 3.27 18.24 29.36
CA ARG A 250 2.91 19.45 30.12
C ARG A 250 3.83 20.62 29.81
N GLN A 251 5.15 20.39 29.78
CA GLN A 251 6.14 21.44 29.47
C GLN A 251 5.96 22.01 28.06
N GLN A 252 5.48 21.21 27.10
CA GLN A 252 5.26 21.63 25.72
C GLN A 252 3.88 22.26 25.48
N ALA A 253 2.91 22.05 26.39
CA ALA A 253 1.51 22.40 26.20
C ALA A 253 1.28 23.90 25.93
N GLU A 254 2.12 24.79 26.47
CA GLU A 254 1.98 26.25 26.25
C GLU A 254 2.12 26.66 24.79
N SER A 255 2.87 25.89 24.00
CA SER A 255 3.09 26.13 22.57
C SER A 255 2.00 25.56 21.66
N LEU A 256 0.98 24.91 22.25
CA LEU A 256 -0.07 24.20 21.54
C LEU A 256 -1.38 25.02 21.46
N PRO A 257 -2.27 24.68 20.50
CA PRO A 257 -3.62 25.22 20.43
C PRO A 257 -4.37 25.10 21.77
N ALA A 258 -5.24 26.06 22.07
CA ALA A 258 -5.88 26.19 23.38
C ALA A 258 -6.67 24.93 23.79
N ASP A 259 -7.39 24.32 22.85
CA ASP A 259 -8.16 23.09 23.05
C ASP A 259 -7.26 21.89 23.41
N VAL A 260 -6.16 21.71 22.69
CA VAL A 260 -5.17 20.66 22.97
C VAL A 260 -4.45 20.92 24.28
N ARG A 261 -4.05 22.17 24.54
CA ARG A 261 -3.37 22.59 25.77
C ARG A 261 -4.24 22.35 27.00
N GLU A 262 -5.49 22.82 26.99
CA GLU A 262 -6.42 22.68 28.11
C GLU A 262 -6.68 21.21 28.42
N TRP A 263 -6.89 20.39 27.39
CA TRP A 263 -7.05 18.95 27.56
C TRP A 263 -5.78 18.28 28.12
N LEU A 264 -4.59 18.56 27.55
CA LEU A 264 -3.33 17.97 28.01
C LEU A 264 -3.01 18.29 29.47
N LEU A 265 -3.24 19.54 29.90
CA LEU A 265 -2.99 19.95 31.28
C LEU A 265 -3.93 19.22 32.25
N ALA A 266 -5.20 19.06 31.89
CA ALA A 266 -6.18 18.34 32.70
C ALA A 266 -5.85 16.84 32.85
N GLU A 267 -5.47 16.18 31.76
CA GLU A 267 -5.05 14.76 31.80
C GLU A 267 -3.76 14.58 32.61
N ALA A 268 -2.77 15.45 32.41
CA ALA A 268 -1.49 15.38 33.14
C ALA A 268 -1.68 15.60 34.65
N GLU A 269 -2.62 16.46 35.07
CA GLU A 269 -2.98 16.64 36.48
C GLU A 269 -3.64 15.39 37.06
N THR A 270 -4.60 14.81 36.33
CA THR A 270 -5.28 13.56 36.72
C THR A 270 -4.29 12.41 36.92
N GLU A 271 -3.33 12.26 36.01
CA GLU A 271 -2.30 11.22 36.08
C GLU A 271 -1.30 11.46 37.23
N ALA A 272 -0.95 12.72 37.51
CA ALA A 272 -0.12 13.06 38.66
C ALA A 272 -0.82 12.75 39.99
N GLU A 273 -2.12 13.04 40.11
CA GLU A 273 -2.94 12.71 41.27
C GLU A 273 -3.08 11.18 41.45
N ALA A 274 -3.34 10.44 40.37
CA ALA A 274 -3.39 8.99 40.39
C ALA A 274 -2.06 8.36 40.84
N GLY A 275 -0.93 8.91 40.37
CA GLY A 275 0.40 8.53 40.81
C GLY A 275 0.62 8.79 42.30
N ALA A 276 0.26 9.98 42.80
CA ALA A 276 0.41 10.34 44.21
C ALA A 276 -0.43 9.45 45.15
N ALA A 277 -1.66 9.12 44.74
CA ALA A 277 -2.53 8.20 45.49
C ALA A 277 -1.97 6.77 45.57
N ALA A 278 -1.34 6.28 44.50
CA ALA A 278 -0.69 4.96 44.48
C ALA A 278 0.48 4.86 45.47
N TRP A 279 1.25 5.94 45.64
CA TRP A 279 2.35 6.01 46.62
C TRP A 279 1.85 6.05 48.07
N GLN A 280 0.72 6.70 48.33
CA GLN A 280 0.16 6.83 49.69
C GLN A 280 -0.56 5.55 50.18
N GLY A 281 -0.97 4.66 49.27
CA GLY A 281 -1.65 3.40 49.58
C GLY A 281 -0.76 2.15 49.64
N ALA A 282 0.55 2.26 49.39
CA ALA A 282 1.44 1.11 49.31
C ALA A 282 1.99 0.69 50.70
N PRO A 283 1.65 -0.50 51.25
CA PRO A 283 2.35 -1.03 52.41
C PRO A 283 3.79 -1.42 52.02
N SER A 284 4.71 -1.45 52.99
CA SER A 284 6.17 -1.60 52.82
C SER A 284 6.66 -2.92 52.16
N SER A 285 5.79 -3.72 51.57
CA SER A 285 6.10 -4.85 50.68
C SER A 285 5.85 -4.54 49.18
N GLY A 286 5.45 -3.30 48.84
CA GLY A 286 4.94 -2.90 47.53
C GLY A 286 5.94 -2.90 46.36
N ALA A 287 7.25 -2.94 46.60
CA ALA A 287 8.23 -3.01 45.52
C ALA A 287 8.17 -4.33 44.74
N ALA A 288 7.83 -5.44 45.41
CA ALA A 288 7.63 -6.73 44.76
C ALA A 288 6.31 -6.76 43.96
N ALA A 289 5.22 -6.20 44.51
CA ALA A 289 3.92 -6.18 43.86
C ALA A 289 3.86 -5.21 42.65
N ALA A 290 4.56 -4.06 42.73
CA ALA A 290 4.70 -3.14 41.60
C ALA A 290 5.58 -3.74 40.49
N ALA A 291 6.66 -4.42 40.85
CA ALA A 291 7.48 -5.18 39.90
C ALA A 291 6.71 -6.36 39.29
N GLU A 292 5.84 -7.03 40.05
CA GLU A 292 4.94 -8.08 39.55
C GLU A 292 3.82 -7.53 38.66
N ALA A 293 3.27 -6.34 38.95
CA ALA A 293 2.28 -5.70 38.09
C ALA A 293 2.89 -5.19 36.78
N GLU A 294 4.11 -4.64 36.83
CA GLU A 294 4.85 -4.26 35.63
C GLU A 294 5.36 -5.47 34.85
N ALA A 295 5.77 -6.55 35.53
CA ALA A 295 6.08 -7.84 34.92
C ALA A 295 4.83 -8.48 34.29
N ALA A 296 3.66 -8.39 34.93
CA ALA A 296 2.38 -8.85 34.37
C ALA A 296 1.95 -8.02 33.16
N ARG A 297 2.16 -6.69 33.17
CA ARG A 297 1.96 -5.82 31.99
C ARG A 297 2.92 -6.17 30.85
N ARG A 298 4.20 -6.42 31.15
CA ARG A 298 5.20 -6.90 30.17
C ARG A 298 4.88 -8.30 29.66
N GLN A 299 4.37 -9.19 30.51
CA GLN A 299 3.96 -10.55 30.14
C GLN A 299 2.68 -10.54 29.28
N GLN A 300 1.74 -9.62 29.55
CA GLN A 300 0.55 -9.40 28.74
C GLN A 300 0.88 -8.75 27.39
N GLN A 301 1.87 -7.84 27.34
CA GLN A 301 2.45 -7.31 26.10
C GLN A 301 3.30 -8.34 25.33
N GLN A 302 3.84 -9.37 26.00
CA GLN A 302 4.57 -10.49 25.37
C GLN A 302 3.65 -11.66 24.95
N GLN A 303 2.35 -11.62 25.28
CA GLN A 303 1.39 -12.68 24.93
C GLN A 303 0.34 -12.34 23.84
N PRO A 304 0.56 -11.48 22.83
CA PRO A 304 -0.41 -11.35 21.73
C PRO A 304 -0.49 -12.63 20.87
N GLY A 305 0.52 -13.52 20.94
CA GLY A 305 0.56 -14.77 20.18
C GLY A 305 0.04 -16.02 20.90
N ALA A 306 -0.34 -15.96 22.19
CA ALA A 306 -0.80 -17.15 22.92
C ALA A 306 -2.27 -17.49 22.60
N GLU A 307 -3.10 -16.46 22.49
CA GLU A 307 -4.50 -16.59 22.04
C GLU A 307 -4.58 -16.89 20.54
N MET A 308 -3.72 -16.26 19.72
CA MET A 308 -3.58 -16.60 18.29
C MET A 308 -3.12 -18.05 18.09
N ARG A 309 -2.18 -18.57 18.91
CA ARG A 309 -1.76 -19.98 18.88
C ARG A 309 -2.84 -20.94 19.38
N ARG A 310 -3.68 -20.51 20.34
CA ARG A 310 -4.87 -21.28 20.76
C ARG A 310 -5.95 -21.29 19.67
N TRP A 311 -6.15 -20.18 18.97
CA TRP A 311 -7.07 -20.06 17.86
C TRP A 311 -6.61 -20.91 16.66
N LEU A 312 -5.32 -20.84 16.30
CA LEU A 312 -4.68 -21.74 15.31
C LEU A 312 -4.71 -23.22 15.73
N ALA A 313 -4.58 -23.55 17.02
CA ALA A 313 -4.71 -24.92 17.51
C ALA A 313 -6.16 -25.46 17.45
N LEU A 314 -7.15 -24.58 17.60
CA LEU A 314 -8.57 -24.91 17.44
C LEU A 314 -8.97 -24.96 15.95
N GLU A 315 -8.37 -24.14 15.09
CA GLU A 315 -8.56 -24.18 13.64
C GLU A 315 -7.85 -25.35 12.97
N THR A 316 -6.64 -25.74 13.39
CA THR A 316 -5.96 -26.93 12.85
C THR A 316 -6.71 -28.23 13.18
N ALA A 317 -7.49 -28.24 14.26
CA ALA A 317 -8.41 -29.34 14.56
C ALA A 317 -9.67 -29.37 13.65
N GLY A 318 -10.05 -28.24 13.04
CA GLY A 318 -11.20 -28.11 12.11
C GLY A 318 -10.85 -27.91 10.63
N GLY A 319 -9.59 -27.60 10.30
CA GLY A 319 -9.14 -27.05 9.02
C GLY A 319 -8.53 -28.06 8.04
N THR A 320 -8.42 -29.34 8.41
CA THR A 320 -7.95 -30.39 7.50
C THR A 320 -8.86 -30.58 6.27
N LEU A 321 -10.12 -30.13 6.33
CA LEU A 321 -11.05 -30.15 5.19
C LEU A 321 -10.99 -28.89 4.31
N VAL A 322 -10.75 -27.70 4.89
CA VAL A 322 -10.72 -26.42 4.15
C VAL A 322 -9.39 -26.23 3.41
N GLY A 323 -8.27 -26.67 4.00
CA GLY A 323 -6.95 -26.63 3.34
C GLY A 323 -6.85 -27.55 2.12
N LEU A 324 -7.54 -28.70 2.12
CA LEU A 324 -7.63 -29.59 0.96
C LEU A 324 -8.50 -29.00 -0.16
N LEU A 325 -9.57 -28.26 0.18
CA LEU A 325 -10.43 -27.60 -0.81
C LEU A 325 -9.75 -26.37 -1.44
N LEU A 326 -9.01 -25.56 -0.68
CA LEU A 326 -8.26 -24.41 -1.21
C LEU A 326 -7.04 -24.84 -2.05
N GLY A 327 -6.35 -25.92 -1.64
CA GLY A 327 -5.29 -26.53 -2.45
C GLY A 327 -5.80 -27.11 -3.78
N ALA A 328 -6.97 -27.74 -3.76
CA ALA A 328 -7.62 -28.25 -4.97
C ALA A 328 -8.08 -27.12 -5.90
N LEU A 329 -8.64 -26.03 -5.35
CA LEU A 329 -9.05 -24.85 -6.14
C LEU A 329 -7.85 -24.11 -6.75
N SER A 330 -6.71 -24.02 -6.05
CA SER A 330 -5.46 -23.46 -6.59
C SER A 330 -4.88 -24.31 -7.73
N CYS A 331 -4.94 -25.65 -7.62
CA CYS A 331 -4.54 -26.57 -8.69
C CYS A 331 -5.47 -26.50 -9.91
N VAL A 332 -6.79 -26.45 -9.69
CA VAL A 332 -7.79 -26.31 -10.77
C VAL A 332 -7.65 -24.95 -11.45
N TRP A 333 -7.39 -23.88 -10.70
CA TRP A 333 -7.10 -22.55 -11.26
C TRP A 333 -5.80 -22.56 -12.09
N ARG A 334 -4.71 -23.17 -11.60
CA ARG A 334 -3.45 -23.32 -12.37
C ARG A 334 -3.64 -24.17 -13.65
N MET A 335 -4.47 -25.20 -13.60
CA MET A 335 -4.79 -26.02 -14.78
C MET A 335 -5.66 -25.27 -15.79
N LEU A 336 -6.70 -24.56 -15.33
CA LEU A 336 -7.56 -23.75 -16.19
C LEU A 336 -6.80 -22.58 -16.82
N TRP A 337 -5.93 -21.92 -16.06
CA TRP A 337 -5.07 -20.84 -16.57
C TRP A 337 -4.10 -21.33 -17.63
N ARG A 338 -3.41 -22.47 -17.41
CA ARG A 338 -2.53 -23.10 -18.41
C ARG A 338 -3.27 -23.61 -19.65
N ALA A 339 -4.49 -24.13 -19.48
CA ALA A 339 -5.32 -24.58 -20.61
C ALA A 339 -5.86 -23.43 -21.46
N MET A 340 -6.10 -22.25 -20.85
CA MET A 340 -6.51 -21.05 -21.58
C MET A 340 -5.33 -20.33 -22.26
N SER A 341 -4.13 -20.39 -21.69
CA SER A 341 -2.90 -19.79 -22.26
C SER A 341 -2.23 -20.68 -23.34
N GLY A 342 -2.52 -21.98 -23.37
CA GLY A 342 -1.95 -22.92 -24.36
C GLY A 342 -2.65 -22.99 -25.74
N ARG A 343 -3.69 -22.20 -26.02
CA ARG A 343 -4.42 -22.24 -27.32
C ARG A 343 -4.03 -21.16 -28.34
N ARG A 344 -2.79 -20.69 -28.34
CA ARG A 344 -2.22 -19.90 -29.45
C ARG A 344 -0.81 -20.39 -29.76
N GLY A 345 -0.73 -21.50 -30.46
CA GLY A 345 0.56 -22.07 -30.85
C GLY A 345 0.50 -23.24 -31.81
N VAL A 346 -0.45 -23.28 -32.76
CA VAL A 346 -0.34 -24.14 -33.96
C VAL A 346 -1.12 -23.49 -35.12
N VAL A 347 -0.52 -22.54 -35.84
CA VAL A 347 -0.76 -22.35 -37.29
C VAL A 347 0.52 -21.78 -37.89
N SER A 348 1.49 -22.64 -38.15
CA SER A 348 2.56 -22.36 -39.11
C SER A 348 3.06 -23.70 -39.65
N ASP A 349 2.24 -24.30 -40.51
CA ASP A 349 2.71 -25.16 -41.59
C ASP A 349 1.63 -25.28 -42.67
N LEU A 350 2.08 -25.36 -43.93
CA LEU A 350 1.34 -25.41 -45.21
C LEU A 350 1.10 -24.06 -45.91
N ARG A 351 2.05 -23.67 -46.76
CA ARG A 351 1.97 -23.98 -48.20
C ARG A 351 3.28 -23.65 -48.94
N MET A 352 3.61 -24.57 -49.86
CA MET A 352 4.52 -24.40 -50.99
C MET A 352 4.16 -23.18 -51.83
#